data_AF-A0A923WKL9-F1
#
_entry.id   AF-A0A923WKL9-F1
#
_cell.length_a   1.000
_cell.length_b   1.000
_cell.length_c   1.000
_cell.angle_alpha   90.00
_cell.angle_beta   90.00
_cell.angle_gamma   90.00
#
_symmetry.space_group_name_H-M   'P 1'
#
loop_
_entity.id
_entity.type
_entity.pdbx_description
1 polymer ?
#
loop_
_entity_poly.entity_id
_entity_poly.type
_entity_poly.pdbx_seq_one_letter_code
_entity_poly.pdbx_strand_id
1 'polypeptide(L)'
;MSSVRTTHKNKTAATFLALTLGWGGVHRMLLGGARDPLALLHLGAVAATLVLLALLPRANIFYPLLPIIVSAIAGCIEALVIGLMPDEQFDARYNVGSSRQSDSQWPLALLLVTTMLVGTTVLIATMSRLFDLLYTGGAYG
;
A
#
# COMPACT_ATOMS: atom_id res chain seq x y z
N MET A 1 -9.37 16.12 -35.05
CA MET A 1 -10.06 16.04 -33.74
C MET A 1 -9.94 14.61 -33.19
N SER A 2 -8.88 14.32 -32.44
CA SER A 2 -8.75 13.07 -31.68
C SER A 2 -9.20 13.34 -30.25
N SER A 3 -10.44 12.92 -29.92
CA SER A 3 -10.95 12.94 -28.55
C SER A 3 -10.12 11.98 -27.71
N VAL A 4 -9.22 12.54 -26.90
CA VAL A 4 -8.52 11.80 -25.85
C VAL A 4 -9.57 11.48 -24.80
N ARG A 5 -10.10 10.25 -24.81
CA ARG A 5 -10.95 9.75 -23.73
C ARG A 5 -10.10 9.68 -22.47
N THR A 6 -10.21 10.69 -21.61
CA THR A 6 -9.63 10.65 -20.27
C THR A 6 -10.43 9.62 -19.46
N THR A 7 -9.85 8.44 -19.26
CA THR A 7 -10.45 7.40 -18.42
C THR A 7 -10.58 7.92 -16.99
N HIS A 8 -11.82 8.09 -16.53
CA HIS A 8 -12.12 8.53 -15.17
C HIS A 8 -11.58 7.52 -14.16
N LYS A 9 -10.70 7.95 -13.26
CA LYS A 9 -10.09 7.05 -12.27
C LYS A 9 -11.02 6.91 -11.06
N ASN A 10 -11.31 5.66 -10.67
CA ASN A 10 -12.20 5.37 -9.55
C ASN A 10 -11.42 5.23 -8.23
N LYS A 11 -11.73 6.10 -7.27
CA LYS A 11 -11.13 6.18 -5.94
C LYS A 11 -11.32 4.90 -5.10
N THR A 12 -12.49 4.26 -5.22
CA THR A 12 -12.80 2.99 -4.53
C THR A 12 -11.92 1.86 -5.05
N ALA A 13 -11.71 1.79 -6.37
CA ALA A 13 -10.83 0.79 -6.98
C ALA A 13 -9.36 1.01 -6.56
N ALA A 14 -8.89 2.25 -6.52
CA ALA A 14 -7.54 2.57 -6.05
C ALA A 14 -7.32 2.17 -4.58
N THR A 15 -8.32 2.40 -3.72
CA THR A 15 -8.26 2.04 -2.30
C THR A 15 -8.29 0.52 -2.10
N PHE A 16 -9.13 -0.21 -2.84
CA PHE A 16 -9.14 -1.68 -2.81
C PHE A 16 -7.81 -2.27 -3.30
N LEU A 17 -7.22 -1.70 -4.35
CA LEU A 17 -5.93 -2.13 -4.86
C LEU A 17 -4.80 -1.83 -3.87
N ALA A 18 -4.86 -0.70 -3.18
CA ALA A 18 -3.88 -0.34 -2.16
C ALA A 18 -3.99 -1.27 -0.93
N LEU A 19 -5.20 -1.71 -0.58
CA LEU A 19 -5.42 -2.71 0.47
C LEU A 19 -4.88 -4.10 0.09
N THR A 20 -5.13 -4.55 -1.15
CA THR A 20 -4.84 -5.93 -1.58
C THR A 20 -3.43 -6.11 -2.17
N LEU A 21 -2.88 -5.07 -2.81
CA LEU A 21 -1.60 -5.06 -3.52
C LEU A 21 -0.67 -3.93 -3.05
N GLY A 22 -0.96 -3.29 -1.91
CA GLY A 22 -0.11 -2.25 -1.33
C GLY A 22 1.31 -2.70 -1.03
N TRP A 23 1.51 -3.99 -0.76
CA TRP A 23 2.84 -4.59 -0.60
C TRP A 23 3.70 -4.54 -1.88
N GLY A 24 3.06 -4.47 -3.07
CA GLY A 24 3.71 -4.42 -4.38
C GLY A 24 3.60 -3.07 -5.09
N GLY A 25 2.97 -2.04 -4.51
CA GLY A 25 2.89 -0.69 -5.08
C GLY A 25 2.00 -0.55 -6.33
N VAL A 26 1.17 -1.55 -6.63
CA VAL A 26 0.37 -1.62 -7.88
C VAL A 26 -0.66 -0.49 -7.96
N HIS A 27 -1.17 -0.02 -6.81
CA HIS A 27 -2.13 1.09 -6.73
C HIS A 27 -1.54 2.43 -7.19
N ARG A 28 -0.24 2.66 -6.96
CA ARG A 28 0.44 3.89 -7.40
C ARG A 28 0.81 3.86 -8.87
N MET A 29 1.18 2.70 -9.40
CA MET A 29 1.41 2.55 -10.85
C MET A 29 0.14 2.89 -11.65
N LEU A 30 -1.04 2.65 -11.09
CA LEU A 30 -2.33 3.00 -11.69
C LEU A 30 -2.64 4.52 -11.62
N LEU A 31 -2.30 5.17 -10.51
CA LEU A 31 -2.62 6.58 -10.26
C LEU A 31 -1.58 7.56 -10.83
N GLY A 32 -0.29 7.34 -10.56
CA GLY A 32 0.82 8.24 -10.91
C GLY A 32 1.66 7.81 -12.12
N GLY A 33 1.39 6.64 -12.70
CA GLY A 33 2.14 6.09 -13.84
C GLY A 33 3.40 5.32 -13.42
N ALA A 34 3.99 4.59 -14.38
CA ALA A 34 5.07 3.61 -14.16
C ALA A 34 6.42 4.15 -13.64
N ARG A 35 6.53 5.48 -13.39
CA ARG A 35 7.75 6.14 -12.90
C ARG A 35 7.58 6.74 -11.50
N ASP A 36 6.56 6.34 -10.75
CA ASP A 36 6.40 6.81 -9.38
C ASP A 36 7.52 6.24 -8.48
N PRO A 37 8.39 7.08 -7.87
CA PRO A 37 9.51 6.63 -7.05
C PRO A 37 9.07 5.80 -5.84
N LEU A 38 7.83 5.98 -5.35
CA LEU A 38 7.31 5.22 -4.23
C LEU A 38 6.75 3.85 -4.68
N ALA A 39 6.22 3.74 -5.90
CA ALA A 39 5.95 2.43 -6.50
C ALA A 39 7.24 1.63 -6.71
N LEU A 40 8.33 2.30 -7.13
CA LEU A 40 9.65 1.69 -7.22
C LEU A 40 10.20 1.28 -5.85
N LEU A 41 9.87 2.02 -4.79
CA LEU A 41 10.26 1.65 -3.42
C LEU A 41 9.58 0.35 -2.97
N HIS A 42 8.28 0.17 -3.24
CA HIS A 42 7.58 -1.09 -2.96
C HIS A 42 8.18 -2.26 -3.75
N LEU A 43 8.51 -2.05 -5.03
CA LEU A 43 9.19 -3.07 -5.84
C LEU A 43 10.59 -3.38 -5.30
N GLY A 44 11.31 -2.35 -4.85
CA GLY A 44 12.59 -2.46 -4.18
C GLY A 44 12.50 -3.27 -2.88
N ALA A 45 11.41 -3.13 -2.12
CA ALA A 45 11.16 -3.93 -0.92
C ALA A 45 10.98 -5.42 -1.24
N VAL A 46 10.24 -5.75 -2.31
CA VAL A 46 10.11 -7.14 -2.78
C VAL A 46 11.48 -7.70 -3.19
N ALA A 47 12.24 -6.95 -3.99
CA ALA A 47 13.57 -7.37 -4.41
C ALA A 47 14.52 -7.54 -3.21
N ALA A 48 14.52 -6.60 -2.26
CA ALA A 48 15.31 -6.67 -1.05
C ALA A 48 14.97 -7.91 -0.22
N THR A 49 13.68 -8.22 -0.04
CA THR A 49 13.25 -9.45 0.65
C THR A 49 13.77 -10.72 -0.05
N LEU A 50 13.66 -10.81 -1.37
CA LEU A 50 14.20 -11.97 -2.11
C LEU A 50 15.72 -12.11 -1.98
N VAL A 51 16.45 -10.99 -2.07
CA VAL A 51 17.90 -10.97 -1.89
C VAL A 51 18.27 -11.39 -0.46
N LEU A 52 17.59 -10.88 0.56
CA LEU A 52 17.84 -11.25 1.96
C LEU A 52 17.52 -12.72 2.23
N LEU A 53 16.44 -13.27 1.66
CA LEU A 53 16.10 -14.68 1.78
C LEU A 53 17.20 -15.57 1.16
N ALA A 54 17.79 -15.15 0.05
CA ALA A 54 18.88 -15.87 -0.60
C ALA A 54 20.23 -15.76 0.17
N LEU A 55 20.53 -14.58 0.72
CA LEU A 55 21.79 -14.32 1.42
C LEU A 55 21.82 -14.83 2.86
N LEU A 56 20.67 -14.94 3.52
CA LEU A 56 20.55 -15.28 4.94
C LEU A 56 19.69 -16.54 5.17
N PRO A 57 20.03 -17.69 4.56
CA PRO A 57 19.18 -18.89 4.62
C PRO A 57 19.07 -19.52 6.01
N ARG A 58 19.94 -19.16 6.95
CA ARG A 58 19.94 -19.63 8.34
C ARG A 58 19.37 -18.60 9.33
N ALA A 59 19.09 -17.38 8.88
CA ALA A 59 18.48 -16.38 9.73
C ALA A 59 17.00 -16.71 9.96
N ASN A 60 16.43 -16.21 11.05
CA ASN A 60 14.99 -16.28 11.25
C ASN A 60 14.28 -15.56 10.08
N ILE A 61 13.31 -16.23 9.46
CA ILE A 61 12.59 -15.77 8.27
C ILE A 61 11.93 -14.39 8.45
N PHE A 62 11.64 -14.00 9.69
CA PHE A 62 11.10 -12.68 10.02
C PHE A 62 12.01 -11.55 9.52
N TYR A 63 13.33 -11.66 9.69
CA TYR A 63 14.24 -10.57 9.32
C TYR A 63 14.31 -10.32 7.81
N PRO A 64 14.46 -11.35 6.93
CA PRO A 64 14.33 -11.15 5.50
C PRO A 64 12.96 -10.64 5.03
N LEU A 65 11.89 -10.93 5.78
CA LEU A 65 10.53 -10.46 5.46
C LEU A 65 10.25 -9.01 5.92
N LEU A 66 11.07 -8.42 6.78
CA LEU A 66 10.84 -7.05 7.26
C LEU A 66 10.63 -6.02 6.13
N PRO A 67 11.40 -6.01 5.02
CA PRO A 67 11.18 -5.03 3.95
C PRO A 67 9.77 -5.11 3.34
N ILE A 68 9.27 -6.32 3.02
CA ILE A 68 7.93 -6.47 2.45
C ILE A 68 6.82 -6.15 3.48
N ILE A 69 7.06 -6.41 4.77
CA ILE A 69 6.13 -6.05 5.84
C ILE A 69 6.04 -4.52 5.99
N VAL A 70 7.17 -3.82 6.03
CA VAL A 70 7.21 -2.35 6.07
C VAL A 70 6.55 -1.75 4.83
N SER A 71 6.82 -2.34 3.66
CA SER A 71 6.16 -2.00 2.40
C SER A 71 4.62 -2.12 2.50
N ALA A 72 4.11 -3.21 3.09
CA ALA A 72 2.68 -3.40 3.29
C ALA A 72 2.05 -2.36 4.24
N ILE A 73 2.74 -2.01 5.33
CA ILE A 73 2.29 -0.96 6.26
C ILE A 73 2.25 0.40 5.55
N ALA A 74 3.29 0.73 4.78
CA ALA A 74 3.31 1.95 3.97
C ALA A 74 2.15 1.97 2.96
N GLY A 75 1.87 0.85 2.30
CA GLY A 75 0.73 0.72 1.39
C GLY A 75 -0.63 0.94 2.07
N CYS A 76 -0.80 0.46 3.31
CA CYS A 76 -2.01 0.73 4.10
C CYS A 76 -2.15 2.22 4.42
N ILE A 77 -1.06 2.90 4.79
CA ILE A 77 -1.07 4.35 5.04
C ILE A 77 -1.44 5.11 3.77
N GLU A 78 -0.87 4.74 2.62
CA GLU A 78 -1.18 5.36 1.34
C GLU A 78 -2.64 5.15 0.93
N ALA A 79 -3.18 3.94 1.14
CA ALA A 79 -4.59 3.63 0.93
C ALA A 79 -5.50 4.56 1.76
N LEU A 80 -5.17 4.77 3.04
CA LEU A 80 -5.90 5.71 3.90
C LEU A 80 -5.76 7.16 3.44
N VAL A 81 -4.55 7.59 3.06
CA VAL A 81 -4.31 8.96 2.55
C VAL A 81 -5.14 9.22 1.29
N ILE A 82 -5.19 8.26 0.36
CA ILE A 82 -5.98 8.38 -0.88
C ILE A 82 -7.48 8.32 -0.59
N GLY A 83 -7.91 7.35 0.22
CA GLY A 83 -9.33 7.15 0.50
C GLY A 83 -9.95 8.28 1.34
N LEU A 84 -9.19 8.89 2.25
CA LEU A 84 -9.62 10.03 3.07
C LEU A 84 -9.46 11.38 2.36
N MET A 85 -8.73 11.45 1.25
CA MET A 85 -8.60 12.68 0.46
C MET A 85 -9.98 13.17 0.02
N PRO A 86 -10.36 14.43 0.24
CA PRO A 86 -11.63 14.96 -0.25
C PRO A 86 -11.75 14.83 -1.77
N ASP A 87 -12.96 14.58 -2.28
CA ASP A 87 -13.16 14.28 -3.70
C ASP A 87 -12.72 15.42 -4.62
N GLU A 88 -12.99 16.67 -4.24
CA GLU A 88 -12.53 17.85 -4.97
C GLU A 88 -11.00 17.91 -5.10
N GLN A 89 -10.28 17.56 -4.03
CA GLN A 89 -8.81 17.51 -4.02
C GLN A 89 -8.28 16.34 -4.83
N PHE A 90 -8.96 15.19 -4.78
CA PHE A 90 -8.63 14.02 -5.59
C PHE A 90 -8.82 14.31 -7.08
N ASP A 91 -9.94 14.93 -7.46
CA ASP A 91 -10.24 15.29 -8.83
C ASP A 91 -9.27 16.33 -9.39
N ALA A 92 -8.95 17.36 -8.60
CA ALA A 92 -7.96 18.36 -8.97
C ALA A 92 -6.55 17.76 -9.17
N ARG A 93 -6.22 16.65 -8.50
CA ARG A 93 -4.91 16.00 -8.59
C ARG A 93 -4.83 14.93 -9.68
N TYR A 94 -5.88 14.14 -9.87
CA TYR A 94 -5.85 12.94 -10.72
C TYR A 94 -6.82 12.98 -11.91
N ASN A 95 -7.84 13.83 -11.90
CA ASN A 95 -8.89 13.92 -12.92
C ASN A 95 -8.96 15.30 -13.60
N VAL A 96 -7.82 16.00 -13.72
CA VAL A 96 -7.74 17.31 -14.41
C VAL A 96 -8.26 17.19 -15.84
N GLY A 97 -9.37 17.86 -16.14
CA GLY A 97 -10.02 17.84 -17.47
C GLY A 97 -11.15 16.81 -17.63
N SER A 98 -11.51 16.06 -16.59
CA SER A 98 -12.71 15.21 -16.57
C SER A 98 -13.98 16.05 -16.40
N SER A 99 -15.03 15.73 -17.16
CA SER A 99 -16.37 16.33 -17.01
C SER A 99 -17.22 15.66 -15.91
N ARG A 100 -16.69 14.63 -15.25
CA ARG A 100 -17.32 13.93 -14.11
C ARG A 100 -16.58 14.26 -12.84
N GLN A 101 -17.35 14.54 -11.79
CA GLN A 101 -16.87 14.66 -10.40
C GLN A 101 -16.89 13.28 -9.74
N SER A 102 -15.88 13.04 -8.92
CA SER A 102 -15.80 11.85 -8.08
C SER A 102 -16.80 11.98 -6.93
N ASP A 103 -17.60 10.93 -6.73
CA ASP A 103 -18.58 10.83 -5.64
C ASP A 103 -18.16 9.64 -4.75
N SER A 104 -17.60 9.94 -3.58
CA SER A 104 -17.21 8.92 -2.60
C SER A 104 -18.44 8.21 -2.05
N GLN A 105 -18.65 6.98 -2.48
CA GLN A 105 -19.78 6.16 -2.03
C GLN A 105 -19.42 5.29 -0.81
N TRP A 106 -20.44 4.81 -0.11
CA TRP A 106 -20.33 3.99 1.11
C TRP A 106 -19.31 2.82 1.06
N PRO A 107 -19.09 2.10 -0.07
CA PRO A 107 -18.03 1.09 -0.15
C PRO A 107 -16.61 1.61 0.17
N LEU A 108 -16.34 2.90 -0.06
CA LEU A 108 -15.07 3.51 0.33
C LEU A 108 -14.87 3.53 1.84
N ALA A 109 -15.94 3.79 2.61
CA ALA A 109 -15.87 3.77 4.07
C ALA A 109 -15.53 2.37 4.60
N LEU A 110 -16.13 1.31 4.03
CA LEU A 110 -15.81 -0.07 4.39
C LEU A 110 -14.34 -0.41 4.10
N LEU A 111 -13.83 0.05 2.96
CA LEU A 111 -12.42 -0.10 2.60
C LEU A 111 -11.49 0.59 3.58
N LEU A 112 -11.82 1.82 4.00
CA LEU A 112 -11.02 2.58 4.96
C LEU A 112 -10.98 1.87 6.33
N VAL A 113 -12.12 1.41 6.83
CA VAL A 113 -12.19 0.65 8.10
C VAL A 113 -11.37 -0.64 8.01
N THR A 114 -11.51 -1.38 6.91
CA THR A 114 -10.76 -2.63 6.70
C THR A 114 -9.26 -2.36 6.60
N THR A 115 -8.86 -1.31 5.89
CA THR A 115 -7.46 -0.88 5.76
C THR A 115 -6.86 -0.50 7.10
N MET A 116 -7.60 0.25 7.93
CA MET A 116 -7.17 0.61 9.26
C MET A 116 -7.00 -0.61 10.16
N LEU A 117 -7.95 -1.55 10.13
CA LEU A 117 -7.90 -2.80 10.88
C LEU A 117 -6.67 -3.63 10.50
N VAL A 118 -6.47 -3.87 9.20
CA VAL A 118 -5.34 -4.68 8.69
C VAL A 118 -4.01 -3.98 8.97
N GLY A 119 -3.88 -2.70 8.62
CA GLY A 119 -2.64 -1.93 8.81
C GLY A 119 -2.21 -1.88 10.27
N THR A 120 -3.16 -1.64 11.19
CA THR A 120 -2.87 -1.62 12.64
C THR A 120 -2.49 -3.01 13.15
N THR A 121 -3.19 -4.06 12.72
CA THR A 121 -2.87 -5.44 13.11
C THR A 121 -1.47 -5.84 12.67
N VAL A 122 -1.13 -5.57 11.40
CA VAL A 122 0.20 -5.87 10.86
C VAL A 122 1.27 -5.08 11.61
N LEU A 123 1.04 -3.79 11.89
CA LEU A 123 1.98 -2.96 12.64
C LEU A 123 2.26 -3.52 14.04
N ILE A 124 1.20 -3.81 14.81
CA ILE A 124 1.32 -4.32 16.18
C ILE A 124 1.97 -5.71 16.18
N ALA A 125 1.55 -6.61 15.29
CA ALA A 125 2.12 -7.94 15.16
C ALA A 125 3.62 -7.89 14.82
N THR A 126 4.02 -6.96 13.93
CA THR A 126 5.42 -6.77 13.55
C THR A 126 6.26 -6.29 14.72
N MET A 127 5.77 -5.29 15.47
CA MET A 127 6.48 -4.78 16.65
C MET A 127 6.58 -5.85 17.75
N SER A 128 5.49 -6.56 18.02
CA SER A 128 5.46 -7.64 19.00
C SER A 128 6.46 -8.74 18.64
N ARG A 129 6.47 -9.19 17.38
CA ARG A 129 7.39 -10.22 16.92
C ARG A 129 8.85 -9.76 16.91
N LEU A 130 9.11 -8.51 16.53
CA LEU A 130 10.45 -7.96 16.56
C LEU A 130 11.02 -7.95 17.98
N PHE A 131 10.24 -7.49 18.96
CA PHE A 131 10.69 -7.47 20.36
C PHE A 131 10.84 -8.87 20.95
N ASP A 132 9.94 -9.80 20.62
CA ASP A 132 10.07 -11.21 21.00
C ASP A 132 11.42 -11.78 20.50
N LEU A 133 11.74 -11.61 19.22
CA LEU A 133 12.99 -12.11 18.67
C LEU A 133 14.24 -11.42 19.25
N LEU A 134 14.18 -10.11 19.52
CA LEU A 134 15.33 -9.37 20.03
C LEU A 134 15.62 -9.65 21.51
N TYR A 135 14.59 -9.80 22.34
CA TYR A 135 14.75 -9.87 23.80
C TYR A 135 14.55 -11.26 24.39
N THR A 136 13.77 -12.12 23.74
CA THR A 136 13.46 -13.47 24.25
C THR A 136 14.08 -14.57 23.37
N GLY A 137 14.59 -14.21 22.19
CA GLY A 137 15.04 -15.16 21.18
C GLY A 137 13.91 -15.86 20.44
N GLY A 138 12.67 -15.38 20.57
CA GLY A 138 11.50 -15.95 19.88
C GLY A 138 10.65 -16.88 20.73
N ALA A 139 10.69 -16.76 22.06
CA ALA A 139 10.03 -17.67 23.00
C ALA A 139 8.49 -17.68 22.88
N TYR A 140 7.89 -16.62 22.32
CA TYR A 140 6.43 -16.46 22.27
C TYR A 140 5.82 -16.63 20.88
N GLY A 141 6.61 -17.03 19.89
CA GLY A 141 6.11 -17.43 18.56
C GLY A 141 6.68 -16.63 17.43
#